data_AF-A0A1G0MJ66-F1
#
_entry.id   AF-A0A1G0MJ66-F1
#
_cell.length_a   1.000
_cell.length_b   1.000
_cell.length_c   1.000
_cell.angle_alpha   90.00
_cell.angle_beta   90.00
_cell.angle_gamma   90.00
#
_symmetry.space_group_name_H-M   'P 1'
#
loop_
_entity.id
_entity.type
_entity.pdbx_description
1 polymer ?
#
loop_
_entity_poly.entity_id
_entity_poly.type
_entity_poly.pdbx_seq_one_letter_code
_entity_poly.pdbx_strand_id
1 'polypeptide(L)'
;MFELFEKAVLTALGAAALTQKKGEEMLQELKSRYKMSEEEGRVFLDRIQEIARAGRERTTEMAETEVKRALDRMGMVSREDFEQLERRVRVLEALQMKDEEPGTEC
;
A
#
# COMPACT_ATOMS: atom_id res chain seq x y z
N MET A 1 31.86 11.00 4.29
CA MET A 1 31.66 10.51 5.68
C MET A 1 30.26 10.82 6.21
N PHE A 2 29.74 12.04 6.00
CA PHE A 2 28.39 12.40 6.44
C PHE A 2 27.30 11.45 5.92
N GLU A 3 27.33 11.04 4.65
CA GLU A 3 26.34 10.10 4.10
C GLU A 3 26.29 8.72 4.78
N LEU A 4 27.42 8.21 5.29
CA LEU A 4 27.43 6.93 6.02
C LEU A 4 26.78 7.08 7.39
N PHE A 5 26.98 8.24 8.03
CA PHE A 5 26.30 8.59 9.27
C PHE A 5 24.80 8.79 9.05
N GLU A 6 24.38 9.49 7.99
CA GLU A 6 22.97 9.62 7.60
C GLU A 6 22.30 8.25 7.41
N LYS A 7 22.96 7.33 6.69
CA LYS A 7 22.46 5.96 6.50
C LYS A 7 22.39 5.18 7.80
N ALA A 8 23.37 5.30 8.67
CA ALA A 8 23.37 4.64 9.98
C ALA A 8 22.22 5.15 10.87
N VAL A 9 22.02 6.46 10.88
CA VAL A 9 20.90 7.11 11.57
C VAL A 9 19.56 6.64 10.99
N LEU A 10 19.40 6.66 9.67
CA LEU A 10 18.16 6.23 9.01
C LEU A 10 17.84 4.75 9.24
N THR A 11 18.87 3.90 9.29
CA THR A 11 18.72 2.48 9.59
C THR A 11 18.30 2.28 11.05
N ALA A 12 18.92 3.00 11.99
CA ALA A 12 18.52 3.00 13.39
C ALA A 12 17.08 3.53 13.57
N LEU A 13 16.69 4.55 12.80
CA LEU A 13 15.34 5.11 12.79
C LEU A 13 14.30 4.11 12.25
N GLY A 14 14.64 3.42 11.16
CA GLY A 14 13.80 2.36 10.59
C GLY A 14 13.60 1.20 11.56
N ALA A 15 14.64 0.81 12.29
CA ALA A 15 14.56 -0.22 13.32
C ALA A 15 13.74 0.21 14.56
N ALA A 16 13.72 1.50 14.89
CA ALA A 16 13.03 2.04 16.06
C ALA A 16 11.58 2.52 15.81
N ALA A 17 11.04 2.33 14.60
CA ALA A 17 9.77 2.88 14.13
C ALA A 17 9.69 4.42 14.25
N LEU A 18 9.94 5.09 13.12
CA LEU A 18 9.81 6.54 12.97
C LEU A 18 8.44 7.06 13.47
N THR A 19 8.46 7.99 14.43
CA THR A 19 7.30 8.84 14.76
C THR A 19 7.69 10.30 14.57
N GLN A 20 6.73 11.18 14.25
CA GLN A 20 6.99 12.62 14.03
C GLN A 20 7.76 13.25 15.20
N LYS A 21 7.31 12.97 16.43
CA LYS A 21 7.95 13.48 17.66
C LYS A 21 9.40 13.01 17.83
N LYS A 22 9.69 11.74 17.54
CA LYS A 22 11.04 11.16 17.65
C LYS A 22 12.01 11.73 16.61
N GLY A 23 11.48 12.03 15.41
CA GLY A 23 12.25 12.68 14.35
C GLY A 23 12.66 14.10 14.71
N GLU A 24 11.75 14.88 15.29
CA GLU A 24 12.03 16.24 15.76
C GLU A 24 13.07 16.27 16.89
N GLU A 25 12.92 15.39 17.89
CA GLU A 25 13.88 15.25 19.01
C GLU A 25 15.29 14.89 18.48
N MET A 26 15.39 13.93 17.56
CA MET A 26 16.69 13.57 16.97
C MET A 26 17.31 14.68 16.14
N LEU A 27 16.52 15.44 15.39
CA LEU A 27 17.04 16.57 14.61
C LEU A 27 17.64 17.64 15.53
N GLN A 28 17.00 17.86 16.69
CA GLN A 28 17.48 18.78 17.71
C GLN A 28 18.78 18.28 18.37
N GLU A 29 18.88 16.98 18.64
CA GLU A 29 20.11 16.35 19.13
C GLU A 29 21.25 16.40 18.10
N LEU A 30 20.96 16.16 16.82
CA LEU A 30 21.95 16.26 15.75
C LEU A 30 22.47 17.69 15.61
N LYS A 31 21.61 18.72 15.66
CA LYS A 31 22.06 20.13 15.60
C LYS A 31 22.86 20.58 16.83
N SER A 32 22.53 20.05 18.02
CA SER A 32 23.16 20.47 19.27
C SER A 32 24.45 19.71 19.58
N ARG A 33 24.51 18.41 19.28
CA ARG A 33 25.68 17.56 19.54
C ARG A 33 26.66 17.50 18.37
N TYR A 34 26.17 17.60 17.14
CA TYR A 34 26.99 17.75 15.96
C TYR A 34 26.86 19.19 15.47
N LYS A 35 27.98 19.85 15.20
CA LYS A 35 28.00 21.21 14.60
C LYS A 35 27.59 21.14 13.13
N MET A 36 26.40 20.62 12.86
CA MET A 36 25.83 20.53 11.53
C MET A 36 25.43 21.94 11.09
N SER A 37 25.88 22.35 9.91
CA SER A 37 25.46 23.62 9.33
C SER A 37 23.97 23.59 8.95
N GLU A 38 23.34 24.76 8.82
CA GLU A 38 21.95 24.83 8.36
C GLU A 38 21.77 24.20 6.98
N GLU A 39 22.76 24.35 6.11
CA GLU A 39 22.80 23.80 4.76
C GLU A 39 22.76 22.26 4.78
N GLU A 40 23.64 21.63 5.56
CA GLU A 40 23.71 20.16 5.72
C GLU A 40 22.43 19.59 6.34
N GLY A 41 21.86 20.30 7.32
CA GLY A 41 20.58 19.92 7.92
C GLY A 41 19.41 19.96 6.96
N ARG A 42 19.41 20.94 6.04
CA ARG A 42 18.37 21.07 5.01
C ARG A 42 18.45 19.92 4.00
N VAL A 43 19.66 19.62 3.52
CA VAL A 43 19.91 18.49 2.61
C VAL A 43 19.52 17.15 3.25
N PHE A 44 19.83 16.95 4.53
CA PHE A 44 19.45 15.74 5.27
C PHE A 44 17.93 15.58 5.40
N LEU A 45 17.22 16.67 5.71
CA LEU A 45 15.75 16.67 5.80
C LEU A 45 15.10 16.35 4.45
N ASP A 46 15.60 16.94 3.37
CA ASP A 46 15.09 16.69 2.02
C ASP A 46 15.29 15.22 1.63
N ARG A 47 16.44 14.63 1.95
CA ARG A 47 16.71 13.19 1.78
C ARG A 47 15.74 12.31 2.56
N ILE A 48 15.46 12.64 3.82
CA ILE A 48 14.48 11.89 4.63
C ILE A 48 13.10 11.95 3.98
N GLN A 49 12.68 13.12 3.49
CA GLN A 49 11.39 13.28 2.84
C GLN A 49 11.31 12.48 1.55
N GLU A 50 12.34 12.49 0.71
CA GLU A 50 12.40 11.66 -0.50
C GLU A 50 12.30 10.17 -0.17
N ILE A 51 13.10 9.69 0.78
CA ILE A 51 13.10 8.27 1.19
C ILE A 51 11.72 7.89 1.75
N ALA A 52 11.10 8.76 2.54
CA ALA A 52 9.78 8.52 3.11
C ALA A 52 8.68 8.48 2.04
N ARG A 53 8.76 9.32 1.00
CA ARG A 53 7.83 9.32 -0.14
C ARG A 53 7.99 8.06 -0.99
N ALA A 54 9.22 7.77 -1.42
CA ALA A 54 9.54 6.58 -2.21
C ALA A 54 9.25 5.27 -1.46
N GLY A 55 9.45 5.27 -0.14
CA GLY A 55 9.10 4.13 0.71
C GLY A 55 7.59 3.90 0.81
N ARG A 56 6.78 4.96 0.91
CA ARG A 56 5.31 4.83 0.99
C ARG A 56 4.72 4.17 -0.25
N GLU A 57 5.02 4.69 -1.43
CA GLU A 57 4.45 4.17 -2.68
C GLU A 57 4.76 2.68 -2.87
N ARG A 58 6.03 2.29 -2.72
CA ARG A 58 6.45 0.88 -2.83
C ARG A 58 5.81 0.00 -1.77
N THR A 59 5.70 0.49 -0.52
CA THR A 59 5.10 -0.28 0.57
C THR A 59 3.60 -0.47 0.33
N THR A 60 2.90 0.55 -0.17
CA THR A 60 1.48 0.46 -0.53
C THR A 60 1.26 -0.55 -1.66
N GLU A 61 2.02 -0.49 -2.76
CA GLU A 61 1.89 -1.45 -3.86
C GLU A 61 2.17 -2.89 -3.40
N MET A 62 3.19 -3.10 -2.57
CA MET A 62 3.50 -4.42 -2.01
C MET A 62 2.38 -4.91 -1.09
N ALA A 63 1.85 -4.05 -0.22
CA ALA A 63 0.75 -4.40 0.68
C ALA A 63 -0.52 -4.76 -0.10
N GLU A 64 -0.88 -3.96 -1.10
CA GLU A 64 -2.03 -4.24 -1.99
C GLU A 64 -1.86 -5.57 -2.72
N THR A 65 -0.67 -5.84 -3.24
CA THR A 65 -0.36 -7.09 -3.94
C THR A 65 -0.47 -8.30 -3.02
N GLU A 66 0.07 -8.21 -1.80
CA GLU A 66 0.01 -9.32 -0.84
C GLU A 66 -1.40 -9.55 -0.30
N VAL A 67 -2.17 -8.48 -0.06
CA VAL A 67 -3.59 -8.59 0.28
C VAL A 67 -4.36 -9.27 -0.85
N LYS A 68 -4.17 -8.85 -2.11
CA LYS A 68 -4.83 -9.46 -3.25
C LYS A 68 -4.48 -10.95 -3.38
N ARG A 69 -3.21 -11.32 -3.27
CA ARG A 69 -2.75 -12.73 -3.27
C ARG A 69 -3.35 -13.54 -2.12
N ALA A 70 -3.53 -12.95 -0.94
CA ALA A 70 -4.17 -13.62 0.17
C ALA A 70 -5.67 -13.88 -0.10
N LEU A 71 -6.38 -12.89 -0.64
CA LEU A 71 -7.78 -13.02 -1.05
C LEU A 71 -7.96 -14.08 -2.13
N ASP A 72 -7.09 -14.09 -3.15
CA ASP A 72 -7.09 -15.07 -4.24
C ASP A 72 -6.87 -16.50 -3.69
N ARG A 73 -5.91 -16.68 -2.77
CA ARG A 73 -5.63 -17.99 -2.14
C ARG A 73 -6.79 -18.50 -1.29
N MET A 74 -7.59 -17.61 -0.71
CA MET A 74 -8.80 -17.99 0.03
C MET A 74 -10.01 -18.23 -0.89
N GLY A 75 -9.87 -18.04 -2.20
CA GLY A 75 -10.95 -18.20 -3.16
C GLY A 75 -11.97 -17.06 -3.12
N MET A 76 -11.62 -15.90 -2.56
CA MET A 76 -12.48 -14.72 -2.63
C MET A 76 -12.44 -14.13 -4.02
N VAL A 77 -13.61 -13.92 -4.61
CA VAL A 77 -13.79 -13.24 -5.90
C VAL A 77 -14.08 -11.76 -5.68
N SER A 78 -13.75 -10.93 -6.66
CA SER A 78 -14.14 -9.53 -6.61
C SER A 78 -15.66 -9.40 -6.69
N ARG A 79 -16.19 -8.29 -6.15
CA ARG A 79 -17.63 -8.01 -6.26
C ARG A 79 -18.08 -7.86 -7.70
N GLU A 80 -17.23 -7.27 -8.54
CA GLU A 80 -17.51 -7.12 -9.98
C GLU A 80 -17.63 -8.47 -10.69
N ASP A 81 -16.72 -9.41 -10.40
CA ASP A 81 -16.76 -10.76 -10.95
C ASP A 81 -18.02 -11.51 -10.49
N PHE A 82 -18.38 -11.35 -9.22
CA PHE A 82 -19.60 -11.93 -8.66
C PHE A 82 -20.86 -11.39 -9.34
N GLU A 83 -20.98 -10.06 -9.49
CA GLU A 83 -22.13 -9.44 -10.15
C GLU A 83 -22.20 -9.79 -11.64
N GLN A 84 -21.05 -9.96 -12.31
CA GLN A 84 -21.00 -10.43 -13.69
C GLN A 84 -21.50 -11.87 -13.80
N LEU A 85 -21.12 -12.74 -12.87
CA LEU A 85 -21.62 -14.11 -12.81
C LEU A 85 -23.13 -14.12 -12.53
N GLU A 86 -23.60 -13.33 -11.56
CA GLU A 86 -25.01 -13.23 -11.20
C GLU A 86 -25.87 -12.80 -12.40
N ARG A 87 -25.44 -11.80 -13.16
CA ARG A 87 -26.13 -11.37 -14.39
C ARG A 87 -26.23 -12.51 -15.41
N ARG A 88 -25.15 -13.25 -15.63
CA ARG A 88 -25.12 -14.37 -16.57
C ARG A 88 -26.06 -15.49 -16.11
N VAL A 89 -26.07 -15.81 -14.82
CA VAL A 89 -26.97 -16.81 -14.23
C VAL A 89 -28.42 -16.41 -14.44
N ARG A 90 -28.81 -15.16 -14.12
CA ARG A 90 -30.18 -14.68 -14.33
C ARG A 90 -30.64 -14.77 -15.79
N VAL A 91 -29.74 -14.47 -16.74
CA VAL A 91 -30.06 -14.62 -18.18
C VAL A 91 -30.31 -16.07 -18.53
N LEU A 92 -29.47 -16.99 -18.05
CA LEU A 92 -29.63 -18.43 -18.30
C LEU A 92 -30.92 -18.97 -17.68
N GLU A 93 -31.23 -18.60 -16.45
CA GLU A 93 -32.48 -18.97 -15.76
C GLU A 93 -33.70 -18.47 -16.53
N ALA A 94 -33.66 -17.22 -17.02
CA ALA A 94 -34.75 -16.66 -17.82
C ALA A 94 -34.93 -17.32 -19.19
N LEU A 95 -33.85 -17.86 -19.78
CA LEU A 95 -33.93 -18.63 -21.02
C LEU A 95 -34.54 -20.01 -20.77
N GLN A 96 -34.14 -20.70 -19.70
CA GLN A 96 -34.71 -21.99 -19.32
C GLN A 96 -36.22 -21.90 -19.03
N MET A 97 -36.67 -20.82 -18.38
CA MET A 97 -38.10 -20.58 -18.16
C MET A 97 -38.92 -20.35 -19.44
N LYS A 98 -38.29 -19.92 -20.54
CA LYS A 98 -38.98 -19.75 -21.84
C LYS A 98 -39.10 -21.06 -22.62
N ASP A 99 -38.17 -21.99 -22.42
CA ASP A 99 -38.16 -23.29 -23.09
C ASP A 99 -39.07 -24.32 -22.38
N GLU A 100 -39.49 -24.04 -21.14
CA GLU A 100 -40.38 -24.89 -20.33
C GLU A 100 -41.89 -24.66 -20.55
N GLU A 101 -42.35 -23.76 -21.43
CA GLU A 101 -43.77 -23.73 -21.82
C GLU A 101 -44.05 -24.83 -22.87
N PRO A 102 -44.68 -25.97 -22.52
CA PRO A 102 -45.05 -26.96 -23.50
C PRO A 102 -46.40 -26.55 -24.09
N GLY A 103 -46.42 -26.43 -25.42
CA GLY A 103 -47.59 -26.76 -26.24
C GLY A 103 -48.94 -26.25 -25.76
N THR A 104 -49.34 -25.09 -26.29
CA THR A 104 -50.74 -24.96 -26.69
C THR A 104 -51.01 -26.00 -27.78
N GLU A 105 -51.47 -27.19 -27.40
CA GLU A 105 -52.12 -28.13 -28.33
C GLU A 105 -53.63 -28.15 -28.04
N CYS A 106 -54.38 -28.20 -29.14
CA CYS A 106 -55.80 -27.91 -29.31
C CYS A 106 -56.78 -28.87 -28.61
#